data_AF-A0A6M0V8T2-F1
#
_entry.id   AF-A0A6M0V8T2-F1
#
_cell.length_a   1.000
_cell.length_b   1.000
_cell.length_c   1.000
_cell.angle_alpha   90.00
_cell.angle_beta   90.00
_cell.angle_gamma   90.00
#
_symmetry.space_group_name_H-M   'P 1'
#
loop_
_entity.id
_entity.type
_entity.pdbx_description
1 polymer ?
#
loop_
_entity_poly.entity_id
_entity_poly.type
_entity_poly.pdbx_seq_one_letter_code
_entity_poly.pdbx_strand_id
1 'polypeptide(L)'
;MKWYEKTWVIILFLIFFFPVGLYLVWKHSEFNKKTKIIITAAILVIALIGGGSNSQTPKTSNAISSKVEKLEEQYKPVLESGKTYDIMTDDEGNIVVDMLDNWDKLSDNFKAEYQESKSIIENSKKAYDDKKAAEKEAEIKKEELRASLITNSQEIVKNNLKAPKSAKFPWSFDKYSITECNSTTDGFKGYIVMGYVDAINSFNAEIRSDFAVQIEISDNMEKYKLINCTIQAR
;
A
#
# COMPACT_ATOMS: atom_id res chain seq x y z
N MET A 1 47.14 29.88 47.98
CA MET A 1 47.21 28.98 46.80
C MET A 1 47.16 27.55 47.29
N LYS A 2 46.23 26.75 46.78
CA LYS A 2 46.14 25.35 47.18
C LYS A 2 47.26 24.58 46.46
N TRP A 3 47.83 23.58 47.12
CA TRP A 3 49.05 22.91 46.63
C TRP A 3 48.88 22.27 45.24
N TYR A 4 47.66 21.84 44.90
CA TYR A 4 47.31 21.21 43.62
C TYR A 4 47.14 22.20 42.45
N GLU A 5 47.19 23.51 42.71
CA GLU A 5 47.07 24.55 41.68
C GLU A 5 48.43 24.97 41.11
N LYS A 6 49.53 24.48 41.69
CA LYS A 6 50.89 24.79 41.22
C LYS A 6 51.16 24.12 39.87
N THR A 7 51.68 24.88 38.92
CA THR A 7 51.97 24.41 37.55
C THR A 7 52.83 23.15 37.49
N TRP A 8 53.86 23.06 38.33
CA TRP A 8 54.67 21.84 38.45
C TRP A 8 53.84 20.65 38.91
N VAL A 9 52.95 20.81 39.90
CA VAL A 9 52.08 19.72 40.39
C VAL A 9 51.14 19.25 39.29
N ILE A 10 50.59 20.17 38.48
CA ILE A 10 49.75 19.82 37.31
C ILE A 10 50.56 19.03 36.28
N ILE A 11 51.82 19.42 35.99
CA ILE A 11 52.70 18.69 35.07
C ILE A 11 53.02 17.29 35.63
N LEU A 12 53.26 17.16 36.93
CA LEU A 12 53.50 15.88 37.60
C LEU A 12 52.28 14.94 37.46
N PHE A 13 51.06 15.46 37.67
CA PHE A 13 49.83 14.69 37.47
C PHE A 13 49.57 14.37 36.00
N LEU A 14 49.98 15.22 35.05
CA LEU A 14 49.84 14.95 33.62
C LEU A 14 50.70 13.78 33.14
N ILE A 15 51.87 13.58 33.77
CA ILE A 15 52.79 12.46 33.48
C ILE A 15 52.36 11.18 34.22
N PHE A 16 52.04 11.26 35.52
CA PHE A 16 51.82 10.07 36.35
C PHE A 16 50.35 9.61 36.42
N PHE A 17 49.39 10.52 36.23
CA PHE A 17 47.95 10.26 36.37
C PHE A 17 47.16 11.02 35.28
N PHE A 18 47.37 10.58 34.05
CA PHE A 18 46.91 11.22 32.82
C PHE A 18 45.47 11.78 32.82
N PRO A 19 44.43 11.06 33.29
CA PRO A 19 43.06 11.60 33.27
C PRO A 19 42.89 12.79 34.23
N VAL A 20 43.54 12.72 35.38
CA VAL A 20 43.44 13.73 36.45
C VAL A 20 44.27 14.96 36.09
N GLY A 21 45.46 14.76 35.52
CA GLY A 21 46.30 15.84 35.03
C GLY A 21 45.63 16.68 33.94
N LEU A 22 44.99 16.04 32.96
CA LEU A 22 44.25 16.76 31.91
C LEU A 22 43.08 17.56 32.49
N TYR A 23 42.35 16.98 33.43
CA TYR A 23 41.26 17.68 34.14
C TYR A 23 41.77 18.92 34.90
N LEU A 24 42.92 18.81 35.56
CA LEU A 24 43.55 19.92 36.30
C LEU A 24 43.99 21.06 35.35
N VAL A 25 44.50 20.74 34.15
CA VAL A 25 44.84 21.75 33.12
C VAL A 25 43.61 22.57 32.72
N TRP A 26 42.46 21.92 32.56
CA TRP A 26 41.23 22.64 32.20
C TRP A 26 40.65 23.44 33.36
N LYS A 27 40.69 22.89 34.57
CA LYS A 27 39.99 23.47 35.72
C LYS A 27 40.74 24.57 36.48
N HIS A 28 42.05 24.44 36.66
CA HIS A 28 42.80 25.29 37.60
C HIS A 28 44.00 26.00 36.98
N SER A 29 44.31 25.74 35.72
CA SER A 29 45.47 26.34 35.09
C SER A 29 45.19 27.75 34.55
N GLU A 30 46.01 28.71 34.98
CA GLU A 30 46.15 30.07 34.44
C GLU A 30 46.64 30.11 32.98
N PHE A 31 46.77 28.97 32.30
CA PHE A 31 47.24 28.92 30.91
C PHE A 31 46.25 29.56 29.93
N ASN A 32 46.83 30.30 28.98
CA ASN A 32 46.11 30.84 27.83
C ASN A 32 45.45 29.72 27.02
N LYS A 33 44.30 30.02 26.40
CA LYS A 33 43.51 29.03 25.62
C LYS A 33 44.36 28.31 24.55
N LYS A 34 45.31 29.04 23.93
CA LYS A 34 46.25 28.48 22.94
C LYS A 34 47.16 27.40 23.53
N THR A 35 47.68 27.59 24.74
CA THR A 35 48.55 26.63 25.42
C THR A 35 47.80 25.35 25.78
N LYS A 36 46.53 25.48 26.23
CA LYS A 36 45.68 24.31 26.52
C LYS A 36 45.47 23.45 25.27
N ILE A 37 45.21 24.09 24.11
CA ILE A 37 45.05 23.41 22.82
C ILE A 37 46.33 22.69 22.39
N ILE A 38 47.49 23.34 22.51
CA ILE A 38 48.78 22.75 22.14
C ILE A 38 49.08 21.50 22.99
N ILE A 39 48.83 21.54 24.30
CA ILE A 39 49.06 20.40 25.20
C ILE A 39 48.15 19.22 24.83
N THR A 40 46.85 19.46 24.57
CA THR A 40 45.93 18.40 24.10
C THR A 40 46.32 17.82 22.74
N ALA A 41 46.80 18.64 21.81
CA ALA A 41 47.23 18.18 20.50
C ALA A 41 48.51 17.33 20.57
N ALA A 42 49.50 17.76 21.37
CA ALA A 42 50.75 17.01 21.57
C ALA A 42 50.49 15.63 22.20
N ILE A 43 49.54 15.55 23.14
CA ILE A 43 49.11 14.29 23.77
C ILE A 43 48.45 13.36 22.75
N LEU A 44 47.57 13.87 21.88
CA LEU A 44 46.95 13.06 20.84
C LEU A 44 47.97 12.51 19.84
N VAL A 45 48.96 13.31 19.46
CA VAL A 45 50.05 12.87 18.57
C VAL A 45 50.90 11.78 19.26
N ILE A 46 51.21 11.92 20.55
CA ILE A 46 51.95 10.90 21.30
C ILE A 46 51.11 9.62 21.48
N ALA A 47 49.80 9.73 21.69
CA ALA A 47 48.90 8.57 21.77
C ALA A 47 48.79 7.82 20.43
N LEU A 48 48.88 8.52 19.30
CA LEU A 48 48.89 7.92 17.95
C LEU A 48 50.24 7.25 17.62
N ILE A 49 51.35 7.72 18.20
CA ILE A 49 52.68 7.14 18.00
C ILE A 49 52.97 5.99 18.98
N GLY A 50 52.46 6.06 20.21
CA GLY A 50 52.68 5.05 21.27
C GLY A 50 51.56 4.02 21.45
N GLY A 51 50.38 4.26 20.90
CA GLY A 51 49.24 3.35 20.95
C GLY A 51 49.20 2.49 19.70
N GLY A 52 49.78 1.29 19.77
CA GLY A 52 49.61 0.25 18.77
C GLY A 52 48.14 0.13 18.37
N SER A 53 47.90 0.15 17.06
CA SER A 53 46.61 0.14 16.40
C SER A 53 45.70 -0.93 17.00
N ASN A 54 44.81 -0.52 17.88
CA ASN A 54 43.57 -1.24 18.12
C ASN A 54 42.42 -0.34 17.73
N SER A 55 42.31 -0.16 16.41
CA SER A 55 41.09 0.30 15.79
C SER A 55 40.02 -0.76 16.07
N GLN A 56 39.18 -0.52 17.08
CA GLN A 56 37.87 -1.14 17.08
C GLN A 56 37.07 -0.58 15.90
N THR A 57 37.00 -1.37 14.82
CA THR A 57 35.83 -1.72 14.00
C THR A 57 36.30 -2.74 12.95
N PRO A 58 35.54 -3.77 12.51
CA PRO A 58 34.09 -4.01 12.66
C PRO A 58 33.68 -5.46 13.06
N LYS A 59 32.56 -5.64 13.79
CA LYS A 59 31.79 -6.92 13.75
C LYS A 59 30.52 -6.83 12.87
N THR A 60 30.23 -5.66 12.33
CA THR A 60 28.99 -5.36 11.59
C THR A 60 29.11 -5.58 10.08
N SER A 61 30.31 -5.51 9.49
CA SER A 61 30.52 -5.65 8.04
C SER A 61 30.24 -7.08 7.53
N ASN A 62 30.72 -8.12 8.23
CA ASN A 62 30.48 -9.51 7.83
C ASN A 62 29.00 -9.92 7.94
N ALA A 63 28.28 -9.41 8.95
CA ALA A 63 26.87 -9.72 9.14
C ALA A 63 25.98 -9.07 8.06
N ILE A 64 26.29 -7.85 7.64
CA ILE A 64 25.56 -7.15 6.56
C ILE A 64 25.82 -7.84 5.21
N SER A 65 27.07 -8.19 4.88
CA SER A 65 27.41 -8.94 3.65
C SER A 65 26.60 -10.25 3.55
N SER A 66 26.59 -11.03 4.64
CA SER A 66 25.87 -12.31 4.68
C SER A 66 24.35 -12.19 4.56
N LYS A 67 23.77 -11.01 4.84
CA LYS A 67 22.33 -10.77 4.70
C LYS A 67 21.99 -10.35 3.27
N VAL A 68 22.82 -9.50 2.66
CA VAL A 68 22.64 -9.07 1.27
C VAL A 68 22.78 -10.25 0.33
N GLU A 69 23.80 -11.09 0.52
CA GLU A 69 24.02 -12.31 -0.29
C GLU A 69 22.80 -13.25 -0.27
N LYS A 70 22.15 -13.43 0.89
CA LYS A 70 20.93 -14.26 1.01
C LYS A 70 19.73 -13.69 0.25
N LEU A 71 19.57 -12.36 0.25
CA LEU A 71 18.51 -11.71 -0.51
C LEU A 71 18.78 -11.85 -2.01
N GLU A 72 20.02 -11.63 -2.44
CA GLU A 72 20.42 -11.80 -3.84
C GLU A 72 20.20 -13.24 -4.33
N GLU A 73 20.58 -14.24 -3.53
CA GLU A 73 20.33 -15.66 -3.84
C GLU A 73 18.83 -15.98 -3.92
N GLN A 74 18.01 -15.38 -3.06
CA GLN A 74 16.56 -15.54 -3.08
C GLN A 74 15.91 -14.91 -4.34
N TYR A 75 16.45 -13.79 -4.83
CA TYR A 75 15.85 -13.04 -5.94
C TYR A 75 16.35 -13.49 -7.32
N LYS A 76 17.53 -14.11 -7.42
CA LYS A 76 18.09 -14.62 -8.69
C LYS A 76 17.10 -15.45 -9.52
N PRO A 77 16.37 -16.45 -8.95
CA PRO A 77 15.48 -17.30 -9.73
C PRO A 77 14.40 -16.51 -10.47
N VAL A 78 13.81 -15.49 -9.84
CA VAL A 78 12.74 -14.70 -10.48
C VAL A 78 13.31 -13.75 -11.54
N LEU A 79 14.51 -13.19 -11.32
CA LEU A 79 15.19 -12.29 -12.26
C LEU A 79 15.74 -13.01 -13.51
N GLU A 80 16.18 -14.26 -13.35
CA GLU A 80 16.70 -15.11 -14.43
C GLU A 80 15.60 -15.87 -15.19
N SER A 81 14.42 -16.03 -14.57
CA SER A 81 13.31 -16.77 -15.17
C SER A 81 12.82 -16.18 -16.50
N GLY A 82 13.02 -14.88 -16.72
CA GLY A 82 12.46 -14.15 -17.86
C GLY A 82 10.93 -14.07 -17.88
N LYS A 83 10.26 -14.51 -16.80
CA LYS A 83 8.81 -14.45 -16.68
C LYS A 83 8.34 -13.02 -16.45
N THR A 84 7.18 -12.70 -16.97
CA THR A 84 6.41 -11.51 -16.58
C THR A 84 5.55 -11.82 -15.35
N TYR A 85 5.20 -10.79 -14.58
CA TYR A 85 4.49 -10.95 -13.30
C TYR A 85 3.14 -11.67 -13.44
N ASP A 86 2.44 -11.50 -14.57
CA ASP A 86 1.12 -12.08 -14.82
C ASP A 86 1.11 -13.61 -15.00
N ILE A 87 2.28 -14.22 -15.24
CA ILE A 87 2.44 -15.68 -15.40
C ILE A 87 3.25 -16.32 -14.27
N MET A 88 3.63 -15.54 -13.25
CA MET A 88 4.32 -16.05 -12.07
C MET A 88 3.34 -16.78 -11.14
N THR A 89 3.86 -17.75 -10.40
CA THR A 89 3.13 -18.34 -9.27
C THR A 89 3.00 -17.34 -8.13
N ASP A 90 2.08 -17.58 -7.19
CA ASP A 90 1.90 -16.71 -6.01
C ASP A 90 3.21 -16.58 -5.19
N ASP A 91 3.96 -17.67 -5.05
CA ASP A 91 5.25 -17.67 -4.36
C ASP A 91 6.30 -16.82 -5.09
N GLU A 92 6.40 -16.94 -6.41
CA GLU A 92 7.28 -16.11 -7.25
C GLU A 92 6.86 -14.63 -7.20
N GLY A 93 5.56 -14.35 -7.23
CA GLY A 93 5.01 -13.00 -7.08
C GLY A 93 5.37 -12.37 -5.74
N ASN A 94 5.27 -13.12 -4.64
CA ASN A 94 5.69 -12.66 -3.32
C ASN A 94 7.19 -12.32 -3.27
N ILE A 95 8.02 -13.15 -3.92
CA ILE A 95 9.46 -12.88 -4.04
C ILE A 95 9.70 -11.60 -4.84
N VAL A 96 8.98 -11.38 -5.95
CA VAL A 96 9.11 -10.14 -6.73
C VAL A 96 8.72 -8.91 -5.92
N VAL A 97 7.63 -8.96 -5.16
CA VAL A 97 7.22 -7.84 -4.31
C VAL A 97 8.32 -7.50 -3.30
N ASP A 98 8.81 -8.52 -2.58
CA ASP A 98 9.89 -8.34 -1.60
C ASP A 98 11.19 -7.85 -2.26
N MET A 99 11.52 -8.36 -3.45
CA MET A 99 12.68 -7.92 -4.23
C MET A 99 12.57 -6.44 -4.62
N LEU A 100 11.42 -5.98 -5.11
CA LEU A 100 11.22 -4.58 -5.49
C LEU A 100 11.35 -3.64 -4.28
N ASP A 101 10.79 -4.04 -3.13
CA ASP A 101 10.85 -3.26 -1.87
C ASP A 101 12.26 -3.21 -1.25
N ASN A 102 13.08 -4.23 -1.50
CA ASN A 102 14.43 -4.34 -0.96
C ASN A 102 15.53 -4.05 -1.99
N TRP A 103 15.18 -3.69 -3.23
CA TRP A 103 16.13 -3.51 -4.34
C TRP A 103 17.30 -2.60 -3.99
N ASP A 104 17.04 -1.47 -3.33
CA ASP A 104 18.06 -0.48 -2.97
C ASP A 104 19.08 -1.00 -1.95
N LYS A 105 18.76 -2.09 -1.24
CA LYS A 105 19.63 -2.73 -0.24
C LYS A 105 20.60 -3.74 -0.86
N LEU A 106 20.42 -4.07 -2.14
CA LEU A 106 21.25 -5.03 -2.86
C LEU A 106 22.58 -4.39 -3.27
N SER A 107 23.57 -5.24 -3.55
CA SER A 107 24.88 -4.77 -4.00
C SER A 107 24.76 -4.05 -5.35
N ASP A 108 25.65 -3.09 -5.57
CA ASP A 108 25.65 -2.31 -6.82
C ASP A 108 25.92 -3.20 -8.05
N ASN A 109 26.74 -4.24 -7.90
CA ASN A 109 27.00 -5.21 -8.96
C ASN A 109 25.74 -5.99 -9.32
N PHE A 110 25.00 -6.48 -8.32
CA PHE A 110 23.76 -7.21 -8.55
C PHE A 110 22.70 -6.33 -9.22
N LYS A 111 22.52 -5.10 -8.73
CA LYS A 111 21.59 -4.15 -9.34
C LYS A 111 21.96 -3.85 -10.79
N ALA A 112 23.24 -3.66 -11.08
CA ALA A 112 23.71 -3.41 -12.45
C ALA A 112 23.46 -4.61 -13.38
N GLU A 113 23.66 -5.83 -12.89
CA GLU A 113 23.46 -7.07 -13.66
C GLU A 113 21.98 -7.30 -14.01
N TYR A 114 21.06 -7.07 -13.06
CA TYR A 114 19.66 -7.44 -13.20
C TYR A 114 18.69 -6.26 -13.37
N GLN A 115 19.20 -5.05 -13.63
CA GLN A 115 18.37 -3.84 -13.78
C GLN A 115 17.29 -3.98 -14.88
N GLU A 116 17.64 -4.63 -15.99
CA GLU A 116 16.72 -4.84 -17.12
C GLU A 116 15.59 -5.81 -16.74
N SER A 117 15.93 -6.97 -16.17
CA SER A 117 14.94 -7.92 -15.64
C SER A 117 14.03 -7.26 -14.60
N LYS A 118 14.61 -6.46 -13.70
CA LYS A 118 13.87 -5.71 -12.69
C LYS A 118 12.87 -4.73 -13.33
N SER A 119 13.29 -3.98 -14.36
CA SER A 119 12.42 -3.06 -15.10
C SER A 119 11.27 -3.77 -15.81
N ILE A 120 11.54 -4.90 -16.46
CA ILE A 120 10.51 -5.71 -17.14
C ILE A 120 9.49 -6.21 -16.13
N ILE A 121 9.96 -6.79 -15.02
CA ILE A 121 9.11 -7.32 -13.95
C ILE A 121 8.28 -6.20 -13.32
N GLU A 122 8.90 -5.06 -12.97
CA GLU A 122 8.22 -3.91 -12.37
C GLU A 122 7.12 -3.35 -13.27
N ASN A 123 7.39 -3.18 -14.57
CA ASN A 123 6.39 -2.74 -15.54
C ASN A 123 5.26 -3.75 -15.71
N SER A 124 5.58 -5.06 -15.76
CA SER A 124 4.57 -6.11 -15.87
C SER A 124 3.69 -6.21 -14.61
N LYS A 125 4.27 -6.02 -13.42
CA LYS A 125 3.54 -5.95 -12.16
C LYS A 125 2.60 -4.76 -12.14
N LYS A 126 3.07 -3.58 -12.55
CA LYS A 126 2.22 -2.39 -12.65
C LYS A 126 1.04 -2.63 -13.60
N ALA A 127 1.29 -3.21 -14.78
CA ALA A 127 0.23 -3.54 -15.72
C ALA A 127 -0.77 -4.56 -15.17
N TYR A 128 -0.29 -5.55 -14.41
CA TYR A 128 -1.14 -6.52 -13.71
C TYR A 128 -2.02 -5.84 -12.65
N ASP A 129 -1.44 -4.99 -11.82
CA ASP A 129 -2.15 -4.25 -10.76
C ASP A 129 -3.20 -3.30 -11.37
N ASP A 130 -2.84 -2.55 -12.42
CA ASP A 130 -3.76 -1.67 -13.14
C ASP A 130 -4.93 -2.46 -13.76
N LYS A 131 -4.65 -3.62 -14.36
CA LYS A 131 -5.68 -4.53 -14.90
C LYS A 131 -6.61 -5.03 -13.80
N LYS A 132 -6.07 -5.47 -12.66
CA LYS A 132 -6.86 -5.95 -11.52
C LYS A 132 -7.71 -4.85 -10.91
N ALA A 133 -7.18 -3.63 -10.83
CA ALA A 133 -7.95 -2.46 -10.39
C ALA A 133 -9.11 -2.17 -11.34
N ALA A 134 -8.88 -2.18 -12.66
CA ALA A 134 -9.92 -1.97 -13.67
C ALA A 134 -11.00 -3.08 -13.66
N GLU A 135 -10.61 -4.35 -13.52
CA GLU A 135 -11.54 -5.48 -13.37
C GLU A 135 -12.45 -5.29 -12.16
N LYS A 136 -11.87 -4.94 -11.00
CA LYS A 136 -12.62 -4.67 -9.77
C LYS A 136 -13.56 -3.47 -9.92
N GLU A 137 -13.10 -2.39 -10.54
CA GLU A 137 -13.93 -1.21 -10.79
C GLU A 137 -15.11 -1.54 -11.71
N ALA A 138 -14.89 -2.35 -12.74
CA ALA A 138 -15.95 -2.81 -13.64
C ALA A 138 -16.98 -3.71 -12.92
N GLU A 139 -16.53 -4.58 -12.02
CA GLU A 139 -17.41 -5.42 -11.19
C GLU A 139 -18.27 -4.56 -10.24
N ILE A 140 -17.66 -3.57 -9.57
CA ILE A 140 -18.37 -2.62 -8.71
C ILE A 140 -19.43 -1.87 -9.51
N LYS A 141 -19.06 -1.30 -10.67
CA LYS A 141 -20.01 -0.58 -11.54
C LYS A 141 -21.17 -1.47 -12.01
N LYS A 142 -20.90 -2.75 -12.27
CA LYS A 142 -21.94 -3.72 -12.65
C LYS A 142 -22.92 -3.98 -11.50
N GLU A 143 -22.42 -4.13 -10.27
CA GLU A 143 -23.26 -4.33 -9.10
C GLU A 143 -24.06 -3.07 -8.72
N GLU A 144 -23.44 -1.87 -8.83
CA GLU A 144 -24.13 -0.59 -8.66
C GLU A 144 -25.25 -0.40 -9.69
N LEU A 145 -24.98 -0.72 -10.95
CA LEU A 145 -25.98 -0.70 -12.02
C LEU A 145 -27.12 -1.66 -11.72
N ARG A 146 -26.80 -2.91 -11.36
CA ARG A 146 -27.79 -3.92 -10.99
C ARG A 146 -28.68 -3.46 -9.84
N ALA A 147 -28.07 -2.90 -8.79
CA ALA A 147 -28.80 -2.35 -7.65
C ALA A 147 -29.73 -1.22 -8.07
N SER A 148 -29.22 -0.23 -8.82
CA SER A 148 -29.99 0.92 -9.29
C SER A 148 -31.19 0.50 -10.15
N LEU A 149 -30.98 -0.41 -11.11
CA LEU A 149 -32.05 -0.95 -11.96
C LEU A 149 -33.14 -1.62 -11.12
N ILE A 150 -32.76 -2.44 -10.14
CA ILE A 150 -33.71 -3.15 -9.28
C ILE A 150 -34.47 -2.18 -8.38
N THR A 151 -33.79 -1.27 -7.68
CA THR A 151 -34.45 -0.34 -6.74
C THR A 151 -35.38 0.62 -7.46
N ASN A 152 -34.97 1.16 -8.61
CA ASN A 152 -35.83 2.02 -9.43
C ASN A 152 -37.05 1.24 -9.92
N SER A 153 -36.86 -0.01 -10.35
CA SER A 153 -37.98 -0.87 -10.78
C SER A 153 -38.93 -1.20 -9.62
N GLN A 154 -38.41 -1.50 -8.42
CA GLN A 154 -39.24 -1.72 -7.23
C GLN A 154 -40.08 -0.48 -6.91
N GLU A 155 -39.50 0.71 -6.97
CA GLU A 155 -40.23 1.97 -6.74
C GLU A 155 -41.33 2.19 -7.80
N ILE A 156 -41.00 1.97 -9.07
CA ILE A 156 -41.97 2.06 -10.18
C ILE A 156 -43.13 1.08 -9.96
N VAL A 157 -42.84 -0.20 -9.68
CA VAL A 157 -43.87 -1.22 -9.42
C VAL A 157 -44.71 -0.79 -8.22
N LYS A 158 -44.07 -0.37 -7.12
CA LYS A 158 -44.74 0.07 -5.89
C LYS A 158 -45.72 1.21 -6.15
N ASN A 159 -45.33 2.20 -6.95
CA ASN A 159 -46.17 3.34 -7.30
C ASN A 159 -47.35 2.97 -8.23
N ASN A 160 -47.29 1.82 -8.90
CA ASN A 160 -48.36 1.30 -9.76
C ASN A 160 -49.29 0.29 -9.05
N LEU A 161 -48.98 -0.13 -7.82
CA LEU A 161 -49.83 -1.05 -7.04
C LEU A 161 -51.01 -0.32 -6.39
N LYS A 162 -52.11 -1.05 -6.16
CA LYS A 162 -53.30 -0.52 -5.46
C LYS A 162 -53.06 -0.22 -3.98
N ALA A 163 -52.21 -1.01 -3.33
CA ALA A 163 -51.79 -0.81 -1.95
C ALA A 163 -50.25 -0.75 -1.86
N PRO A 164 -49.60 0.36 -2.25
CA PRO A 164 -48.13 0.49 -2.35
C PRO A 164 -47.37 0.08 -1.08
N LYS A 165 -47.94 0.38 0.10
CA LYS A 165 -47.31 0.08 1.39
C LYS A 165 -47.29 -1.42 1.74
N SER A 166 -48.13 -2.22 1.08
CA SER A 166 -48.17 -3.68 1.28
C SER A 166 -47.15 -4.44 0.44
N ALA A 167 -46.48 -3.76 -0.50
CA ALA A 167 -45.56 -4.38 -1.44
C ALA A 167 -44.36 -5.03 -0.71
N LYS A 168 -44.17 -6.32 -0.96
CA LYS A 168 -43.02 -7.11 -0.50
C LYS A 168 -42.29 -7.66 -1.72
N PHE A 169 -41.02 -7.29 -1.84
CA PHE A 169 -40.15 -7.70 -2.92
C PHE A 169 -39.22 -8.84 -2.47
N PRO A 170 -38.69 -9.64 -3.41
CA PRO A 170 -37.66 -10.62 -3.11
C PRO A 170 -36.47 -10.00 -2.39
N TRP A 171 -36.00 -10.65 -1.33
CA TRP A 171 -34.86 -10.19 -0.54
C TRP A 171 -33.53 -10.21 -1.31
N SER A 172 -33.34 -11.19 -2.19
CA SER A 172 -32.11 -11.33 -2.99
C SER A 172 -32.31 -10.80 -4.40
N PHE A 173 -31.31 -10.05 -4.88
CA PHE A 173 -31.23 -9.57 -6.26
C PHE A 173 -31.10 -10.70 -7.29
N ASP A 174 -30.75 -11.92 -6.88
CA ASP A 174 -30.70 -13.11 -7.76
C ASP A 174 -32.09 -13.65 -8.13
N LYS A 175 -33.14 -13.11 -7.51
CA LYS A 175 -34.53 -13.38 -7.91
C LYS A 175 -35.02 -12.47 -9.02
N TYR A 176 -34.18 -11.56 -9.50
CA TYR A 176 -34.46 -10.65 -10.59
C TYR A 176 -33.72 -11.10 -11.85
N SER A 177 -34.38 -10.96 -12.99
CA SER A 177 -33.75 -11.10 -14.31
C SER A 177 -33.62 -9.72 -14.93
N ILE A 178 -32.42 -9.39 -15.39
CA ILE A 178 -32.14 -8.11 -16.06
C ILE A 178 -31.62 -8.44 -17.45
N THR A 179 -32.25 -7.85 -18.46
CA THR A 179 -31.86 -8.01 -19.86
C THR A 179 -31.67 -6.64 -20.48
N GLU A 180 -30.55 -6.41 -21.16
CA GLU A 180 -30.34 -5.20 -21.95
C GLU A 180 -31.32 -5.14 -23.13
N CYS A 181 -31.82 -3.95 -23.43
CA CYS A 181 -32.64 -3.68 -24.61
C CYS A 181 -32.21 -2.38 -25.27
N ASN A 182 -32.70 -2.14 -26.49
CA ASN A 182 -32.40 -0.90 -27.20
C ASN A 182 -32.84 0.32 -26.38
N SER A 183 -31.98 1.34 -26.37
CA SER A 183 -32.31 2.69 -25.92
C SER A 183 -32.62 3.55 -27.13
N THR A 184 -33.57 4.46 -26.96
CA THR A 184 -33.89 5.51 -27.93
C THR A 184 -33.33 6.87 -27.53
N THR A 185 -32.74 6.97 -26.33
CA THR A 185 -32.19 8.19 -25.76
C THR A 185 -30.67 8.16 -25.78
N ASP A 186 -30.05 9.19 -26.34
CA ASP A 186 -28.59 9.33 -26.40
C ASP A 186 -27.98 9.46 -25.00
N GLY A 187 -26.87 8.77 -24.75
CA GLY A 187 -26.24 8.67 -23.42
C GLY A 187 -27.02 7.83 -22.39
N PHE A 188 -28.02 7.06 -22.84
CA PHE A 188 -28.78 6.13 -22.01
C PHE A 188 -28.70 4.71 -22.57
N LYS A 189 -28.82 3.73 -21.66
CA LYS A 189 -28.94 2.31 -21.99
C LYS A 189 -30.29 1.78 -21.52
N GLY A 190 -30.89 0.92 -22.35
CA GLY A 190 -32.19 0.32 -22.08
C GLY A 190 -32.05 -1.02 -21.35
N TYR A 191 -32.92 -1.27 -20.39
CA TYR A 191 -32.99 -2.52 -19.64
C TYR A 191 -34.43 -2.94 -19.39
N ILE A 192 -34.65 -4.25 -19.33
CA ILE A 192 -35.88 -4.88 -18.85
C ILE A 192 -35.54 -5.61 -17.55
N VAL A 193 -36.18 -5.18 -16.46
CA VAL A 193 -36.06 -5.79 -15.13
C VAL A 193 -37.32 -6.58 -14.83
N MET A 194 -37.17 -7.87 -14.59
CA MET A 194 -38.26 -8.80 -14.28
C MET A 194 -38.10 -9.38 -12.89
N GLY A 195 -39.21 -9.58 -12.21
CA GLY A 195 -39.28 -10.17 -10.87
C GLY A 195 -40.71 -10.38 -10.43
N TYR A 196 -40.92 -10.58 -9.13
CA TYR A 196 -42.26 -10.68 -8.55
C TYR A 196 -42.42 -9.73 -7.35
N VAL A 197 -43.66 -9.42 -7.01
CA VAL A 197 -44.04 -8.66 -5.82
C VAL A 197 -45.26 -9.31 -5.16
N ASP A 198 -45.24 -9.43 -3.84
CA ASP A 198 -46.41 -9.79 -3.06
C ASP A 198 -47.08 -8.50 -2.55
N ALA A 199 -48.37 -8.30 -2.84
CA ALA A 199 -49.09 -7.10 -2.44
C ALA A 199 -50.59 -7.35 -2.26
N ILE A 200 -51.23 -6.50 -1.46
CA ILE A 200 -52.68 -6.55 -1.22
C ILE A 200 -53.44 -5.95 -2.42
N ASN A 201 -54.44 -6.68 -2.91
CA ASN A 201 -55.34 -6.22 -3.97
C ASN A 201 -56.58 -5.49 -3.43
N SER A 202 -57.49 -5.07 -4.32
CA SER A 202 -58.74 -4.38 -3.94
C SER A 202 -59.71 -5.20 -3.09
N PHE A 203 -59.53 -6.53 -3.00
CA PHE A 203 -60.32 -7.45 -2.19
C PHE A 203 -59.65 -7.79 -0.85
N ASN A 204 -58.60 -7.04 -0.49
CA ASN A 204 -57.84 -7.23 0.74
C ASN A 204 -57.12 -8.60 0.84
N ALA A 205 -56.88 -9.25 -0.31
CA ALA A 205 -56.11 -10.49 -0.41
C ALA A 205 -54.67 -10.17 -0.84
N GLU A 206 -53.69 -10.84 -0.21
CA GLU A 206 -52.28 -10.80 -0.63
C GLU A 206 -52.08 -11.71 -1.85
N ILE A 207 -51.62 -11.12 -2.96
CA ILE A 207 -51.39 -11.80 -4.23
C ILE A 207 -49.95 -11.57 -4.67
N ARG A 208 -49.33 -12.64 -5.17
CA ARG A 208 -48.07 -12.56 -5.91
C ARG A 208 -48.34 -12.19 -7.36
N SER A 209 -47.69 -11.14 -7.83
CA SER A 209 -47.72 -10.73 -9.23
C SER A 209 -46.31 -10.72 -9.81
N ASP A 210 -46.17 -11.21 -11.03
CA ASP A 210 -44.98 -10.98 -11.84
C ASP A 210 -45.00 -9.57 -12.40
N PHE A 211 -43.83 -8.96 -12.53
CA PHE A 211 -43.69 -7.68 -13.17
C PHE A 211 -42.54 -7.69 -14.18
N ALA A 212 -42.66 -6.81 -15.17
CA ALA A 212 -41.59 -6.43 -16.07
C ALA A 212 -41.57 -4.90 -16.18
N VAL A 213 -40.43 -4.30 -15.86
CA VAL A 213 -40.20 -2.86 -16.00
C VAL A 213 -39.16 -2.63 -17.07
N GLN A 214 -39.52 -1.88 -18.11
CA GLN A 214 -38.59 -1.39 -19.12
C GLN A 214 -38.17 0.02 -18.76
N ILE A 215 -36.87 0.24 -18.54
CA ILE A 215 -36.29 1.53 -18.18
C ILE A 215 -35.09 1.86 -19.06
N GLU A 216 -34.91 3.14 -19.35
CA GLU A 216 -33.66 3.69 -19.84
C GLU A 216 -32.93 4.35 -18.67
N ILE A 217 -31.63 4.11 -18.52
CA ILE A 217 -30.81 4.70 -17.46
C ILE A 217 -29.57 5.36 -18.05
N SER A 218 -29.16 6.52 -17.52
CA SER A 218 -27.96 7.23 -17.96
C SER A 218 -26.69 6.44 -17.63
N ASP A 219 -25.60 6.65 -18.39
CA ASP A 219 -24.33 5.95 -18.15
C ASP A 219 -23.77 6.13 -16.73
N ASN A 220 -24.05 7.26 -16.10
CA ASN A 220 -23.67 7.56 -14.72
C ASN A 220 -24.73 7.16 -13.67
N MET A 221 -25.84 6.55 -14.10
CA MET A 221 -26.93 6.04 -13.25
C MET A 221 -27.70 7.08 -12.42
N GLU A 222 -27.45 8.38 -12.63
CA GLU A 222 -28.11 9.46 -11.88
C GLU A 222 -29.55 9.73 -12.36
N LYS A 223 -29.86 9.34 -13.60
CA LYS A 223 -31.16 9.60 -14.23
C LYS A 223 -31.70 8.32 -14.84
N TYR A 224 -33.00 8.11 -14.69
CA TYR A 224 -33.72 7.06 -15.40
C TYR A 224 -35.00 7.60 -16.02
N LYS A 225 -35.50 6.89 -17.03
CA LYS A 225 -36.76 7.13 -17.69
C LYS A 225 -37.53 5.82 -17.77
N LEU A 226 -38.76 5.84 -17.26
CA LEU A 226 -39.69 4.73 -17.43
C LEU A 226 -40.18 4.67 -18.88
N ILE A 227 -40.04 3.51 -19.52
CA ILE A 227 -40.58 3.24 -20.85
C ILE A 227 -41.89 2.47 -20.74
N ASN A 228 -41.90 1.38 -19.96
CA ASN A 228 -43.09 0.56 -19.76
C ASN A 228 -43.03 -0.15 -18.40
N CYS A 229 -44.19 -0.41 -17.80
CA CYS A 229 -44.34 -1.22 -16.59
C CYS A 229 -45.56 -2.14 -16.76
N THR A 230 -45.34 -3.45 -16.64
CA THR A 230 -46.41 -4.45 -16.67
C THR A 230 -46.39 -5.22 -15.36
N ILE A 231 -47.57 -5.42 -14.76
CA ILE A 231 -47.77 -6.21 -13.54
C ILE A 231 -48.92 -7.18 -13.80
N GLN A 232 -48.66 -8.47 -13.68
CA GLN A 232 -49.63 -9.53 -13.94
C GLN A 232 -49.69 -10.47 -12.73
N ALA A 233 -50.89 -10.67 -12.19
CA ALA A 233 -51.11 -11.64 -11.12
C ALA A 233 -50.81 -13.06 -11.62
N ARG A 234 -50.19 -13.86 -10.75
CA ARG A 234 -50.02 -15.30 -10.97
C ARG A 234 -51.29 -16.08 -10.69
#